data_AF-A0A6N2HNE5-F1
#
_entry.id   AF-A0A6N2HNE5-F1
#
_cell.length_a   1.000
_cell.length_b   1.000
_cell.length_c   1.000
_cell.angle_alpha   90.00
_cell.angle_beta   90.00
_cell.angle_gamma   90.00
#
_symmetry.space_group_name_H-M   'P 1'
#
loop_
_entity.id
_entity.type
_entity.pdbx_description
1 polymer ?
#
loop_
_entity_poly.entity_id
_entity_poly.type
_entity_poly.pdbx_seq_one_letter_code
_entity_poly.pdbx_strand_id
1 'polypeptide(L)'
;MEAVDALPQDDLEAVVTAINDLLPQVGMEHDDLDLDAITYATGIARDKVAAVLRGDPLGPEELDASLPERLAFLRDTRRRDDGERYSYGQLAERAQVSKALISALFSGARNPGVSVAGALEDFFRVEPRFLTLSGRRVLARALKPIEQSLVTLSLLRAADVSRWALRSGAATRDDKLGRALQEAIAGTLSAPGTLPAPEALSAPGTLSVPGERPDPEGQPDPEGQELIDLTNQIRALEKKKARVLTRIRGLLGP
;
A
#
# COMPACT_ATOMS: atom_id res chain seq x y z
N MET A 1 7.37 -23.45 -24.63
CA MET A 1 7.16 -22.01 -24.88
C MET A 1 6.43 -21.50 -23.66
N GLU A 2 7.15 -20.79 -22.79
CA GLU A 2 6.73 -20.54 -21.42
C GLU A 2 5.75 -19.37 -21.35
N ALA A 3 4.53 -19.62 -20.85
CA ALA A 3 3.57 -18.58 -20.50
C ALA A 3 3.92 -18.01 -19.12
N VAL A 4 5.08 -17.35 -19.02
CA VAL A 4 5.47 -16.59 -17.84
C VAL A 4 5.04 -15.14 -18.07
N ASP A 5 4.32 -14.60 -17.10
CA ASP A 5 3.96 -13.19 -16.97
C ASP A 5 2.94 -12.57 -17.94
N ALA A 6 1.67 -12.89 -17.67
CA ALA A 6 0.51 -12.02 -17.95
C ALA A 6 0.01 -11.30 -16.67
N LEU A 7 0.93 -10.79 -15.85
CA LEU A 7 0.61 -9.79 -14.81
C LEU A 7 0.91 -8.40 -15.40
N PRO A 8 0.00 -7.42 -15.28
CA PRO A 8 0.06 -6.16 -16.02
C PRO A 8 1.37 -5.40 -15.77
N GLN A 9 1.94 -4.84 -16.85
CA GLN A 9 3.18 -4.05 -16.78
C GLN A 9 2.97 -2.67 -16.13
N ASP A 10 1.69 -2.27 -15.99
CA ASP A 10 1.21 -0.97 -15.52
C ASP A 10 1.15 -0.86 -13.99
N ASP A 11 1.35 -1.95 -13.25
CA ASP A 11 1.22 -1.98 -11.78
C ASP A 11 2.12 -0.95 -11.08
N LEU A 12 3.34 -0.68 -11.58
CA LEU A 12 4.22 0.32 -10.98
C LEU A 12 3.71 1.75 -11.18
N GLU A 13 3.32 2.10 -12.41
CA GLU A 13 2.90 3.46 -12.76
C GLU A 13 1.56 3.80 -12.10
N ALA A 14 0.64 2.83 -12.00
CA ALA A 14 -0.60 2.99 -11.24
C ALA A 14 -0.34 3.24 -9.74
N VAL A 15 0.58 2.48 -9.12
CA VAL A 15 0.94 2.64 -7.69
C VAL A 15 1.64 3.98 -7.43
N VAL A 16 2.58 4.38 -8.30
CA VAL A 16 3.27 5.68 -8.19
C VAL A 16 2.30 6.84 -8.36
N THR A 17 1.40 6.78 -9.35
CA THR A 17 0.36 7.80 -9.55
C THR A 17 -0.53 7.93 -8.32
N ALA A 18 -1.03 6.79 -7.79
CA ALA A 18 -1.85 6.79 -6.58
C ALA A 18 -1.12 7.38 -5.36
N ILE A 19 0.16 7.06 -5.16
CA ILE A 19 0.98 7.66 -4.09
C ILE A 19 1.12 9.18 -4.28
N ASN A 20 1.39 9.63 -5.51
CA ASN A 20 1.56 11.05 -5.83
C ASN A 20 0.27 11.86 -5.65
N ASP A 21 -0.89 11.27 -5.95
CA ASP A 21 -2.20 11.89 -5.70
C ASP A 21 -2.53 11.95 -4.20
N LEU A 22 -2.12 10.95 -3.41
CA LEU A 22 -2.43 10.84 -1.97
C LEU A 22 -1.50 11.68 -1.08
N LEU A 23 -0.23 11.83 -1.43
CA LEU A 23 0.77 12.57 -0.64
C LEU A 23 0.32 14.01 -0.29
N PRO A 24 -0.16 14.84 -1.24
CA PRO A 24 -0.72 16.16 -0.93
C PRO A 24 -1.96 16.10 -0.02
N GLN A 25 -2.82 15.11 -0.19
CA GLN A 25 -4.04 14.94 0.63
C GLN A 25 -3.71 14.67 2.10
N VAL A 26 -2.60 13.97 2.38
CA VAL A 26 -2.11 13.74 3.75
C VAL A 26 -1.11 14.80 4.23
N GLY A 27 -0.72 15.75 3.36
CA GLY A 27 0.23 16.82 3.69
C GLY A 27 1.66 16.32 3.87
N MET A 28 2.06 15.35 3.06
CA MET A 28 3.41 14.78 3.02
C MET A 28 4.03 14.98 1.65
N GLU A 29 5.36 14.98 1.60
CA GLU A 29 6.15 15.03 0.36
C GLU A 29 6.92 13.71 0.17
N HIS A 30 7.57 13.51 -0.99
CA HIS A 30 8.36 12.30 -1.25
C HIS A 30 9.46 12.07 -0.22
N ASP A 31 10.06 13.14 0.29
CA ASP A 31 11.12 13.12 1.32
C ASP A 31 10.61 12.69 2.72
N ASP A 32 9.29 12.58 2.92
CA ASP A 32 8.68 12.05 4.14
C ASP A 32 8.46 10.52 4.10
N LEU A 33 8.70 9.89 2.94
CA LEU A 33 8.70 8.44 2.79
C LEU A 33 10.07 7.87 3.17
N ASP A 34 10.09 6.72 3.84
CA ASP A 34 11.32 6.01 4.16
C ASP A 34 11.89 5.31 2.92
N LEU A 35 12.63 6.08 2.11
CA LEU A 35 13.31 5.60 0.92
C LEU A 35 14.45 4.61 1.25
N ASP A 36 14.99 4.64 2.47
CA ASP A 36 16.03 3.70 2.90
C ASP A 36 15.42 2.32 3.20
N ALA A 37 14.24 2.25 3.82
CA ALA A 37 13.48 1.01 3.95
C ALA A 37 13.05 0.44 2.58
N ILE A 38 12.61 1.30 1.64
CA ILE A 38 12.31 0.84 0.26
C ILE A 38 13.57 0.29 -0.40
N THR A 39 14.69 1.01 -0.33
CA THR A 39 16.00 0.54 -0.85
C THR A 39 16.40 -0.79 -0.22
N TYR A 40 16.30 -0.90 1.11
CA TYR A 40 16.62 -2.11 1.88
C TYR A 40 15.74 -3.31 1.51
N ALA A 41 14.45 -3.09 1.24
CA ALA A 41 13.49 -4.11 0.84
C ALA A 41 13.60 -4.53 -0.64
N THR A 42 14.04 -3.63 -1.52
CA THR A 42 14.01 -3.83 -2.99
C THR A 42 15.38 -4.10 -3.62
N GLY A 43 16.47 -3.67 -2.99
CA GLY A 43 17.81 -3.65 -3.59
C GLY A 43 18.02 -2.56 -4.65
N ILE A 44 17.03 -1.68 -4.85
CA ILE A 44 17.09 -0.58 -5.82
C ILE A 44 17.67 0.66 -5.13
N ALA A 45 18.64 1.31 -5.77
CA ALA A 45 19.32 2.48 -5.20
C ALA A 45 18.34 3.65 -4.94
N ARG A 46 18.58 4.38 -3.84
CA ARG A 46 17.68 5.42 -3.31
C ARG A 46 17.37 6.53 -4.31
N ASP A 47 18.37 6.94 -5.08
CA ASP A 47 18.28 7.92 -6.16
C ASP A 47 17.31 7.46 -7.26
N LYS A 48 17.36 6.18 -7.65
CA LYS A 48 16.44 5.58 -8.61
C LYS A 48 15.02 5.46 -8.05
N VAL A 49 14.87 5.07 -6.77
CA VAL A 49 13.55 5.05 -6.11
C VAL A 49 12.93 6.45 -6.07
N ALA A 50 13.72 7.47 -5.70
CA ALA A 50 13.26 8.86 -5.69
C ALA A 50 12.88 9.36 -7.09
N ALA A 51 13.68 9.02 -8.11
CA ALA A 51 13.40 9.36 -9.50
C ALA A 51 12.06 8.76 -9.99
N VAL A 52 11.82 7.46 -9.73
CA VAL A 52 10.53 6.82 -10.04
C VAL A 52 9.36 7.53 -9.35
N LEU A 53 9.50 7.88 -8.06
CA LEU A 53 8.43 8.56 -7.31
C LEU A 53 8.12 9.97 -7.85
N ARG A 54 9.12 10.69 -8.35
CA ARG A 54 8.92 11.98 -9.04
C ARG A 54 8.29 11.84 -10.44
N GLY A 55 8.20 10.62 -10.98
CA GLY A 55 7.78 10.37 -12.36
C GLY A 55 8.89 10.62 -13.39
N ASP A 56 10.16 10.64 -12.97
CA ASP A 56 11.29 10.72 -13.89
C ASP A 56 11.34 9.45 -14.76
N PRO A 57 11.53 9.57 -16.09
CA PRO A 57 11.55 8.41 -16.97
C PRO A 57 12.83 7.59 -16.80
N LEU A 58 12.74 6.44 -16.15
CA LEU A 58 13.80 5.43 -16.09
C LEU A 58 13.51 4.26 -17.03
N GLY A 59 14.54 3.80 -17.73
CA GLY A 59 14.50 2.56 -18.50
C GLY A 59 14.27 1.33 -17.60
N PRO A 60 13.61 0.26 -18.11
CA PRO A 60 13.38 -0.94 -17.31
C PRO A 60 14.70 -1.56 -16.81
N GLU A 61 15.74 -1.56 -17.65
CA GLU A 61 17.10 -2.01 -17.32
C GLU A 61 17.77 -1.19 -16.21
N GLU A 62 17.38 0.07 -15.98
CA GLU A 62 17.96 0.88 -14.92
C GLU A 62 17.51 0.44 -13.53
N LEU A 63 16.31 -0.15 -13.43
CA LEU A 63 15.78 -0.73 -12.19
C LEU A 63 16.17 -2.21 -12.02
N ASP A 64 16.58 -2.88 -13.10
CA ASP A 64 16.99 -4.28 -13.10
C ASP A 64 18.47 -4.48 -12.74
N ALA A 65 18.77 -4.40 -11.43
CA ALA A 65 20.05 -4.88 -10.90
C ALA A 65 20.26 -6.36 -11.25
N SER A 66 21.47 -6.72 -11.70
CA SER A 66 21.84 -8.09 -12.05
C SER A 66 21.87 -9.00 -10.82
N LEU A 67 21.77 -10.32 -11.03
CA LEU A 67 21.83 -11.29 -9.94
C LEU A 67 23.09 -11.14 -9.05
N PRO A 68 24.33 -10.96 -9.58
CA PRO A 68 25.51 -10.71 -8.76
C PRO A 68 25.38 -9.46 -7.88
N GLU A 69 24.83 -8.37 -8.41
CA GLU A 69 24.61 -7.12 -7.67
C GLU A 69 23.57 -7.30 -6.57
N ARG A 70 22.46 -7.98 -6.84
CA ARG A 70 21.44 -8.32 -5.83
C ARG A 70 22.01 -9.20 -4.72
N LEU A 71 22.79 -10.22 -5.06
CA LEU A 71 23.46 -11.09 -4.08
C LEU A 71 24.53 -10.35 -3.26
N ALA A 72 25.27 -9.43 -3.88
CA ALA A 72 26.20 -8.55 -3.19
C ALA A 72 25.46 -7.61 -2.22
N PHE A 73 24.39 -6.96 -2.67
CA PHE A 73 23.53 -6.10 -1.85
C PHE A 73 22.97 -6.83 -0.62
N LEU A 74 22.45 -8.07 -0.79
CA LEU A 74 21.98 -8.87 0.33
C LEU A 74 23.10 -9.19 1.32
N ARG A 75 24.27 -9.62 0.85
CA ARG A 75 25.42 -9.90 1.72
C ARG A 75 25.97 -8.64 2.41
N ASP A 76 25.74 -7.46 1.83
CA ASP A 76 26.25 -6.19 2.31
C ASP A 76 25.30 -5.48 3.28
N THR A 77 23.99 -5.66 3.13
CA THR A 77 22.96 -5.11 4.03
C THR A 77 22.53 -6.10 5.12
N ARG A 78 22.52 -7.40 4.84
CA ARG A 78 22.09 -8.45 5.77
C ARG A 78 23.33 -9.13 6.35
N ARG A 79 23.89 -8.50 7.38
CA ARG A 79 25.06 -9.02 8.12
C ARG A 79 24.66 -10.11 9.10
N ARG A 80 25.65 -10.85 9.56
CA ARG A 80 25.55 -11.73 10.73
C ARG A 80 25.53 -10.89 12.01
N ASP A 81 25.16 -11.48 13.13
CA ASP A 81 25.03 -10.82 14.44
C ASP A 81 26.34 -10.18 14.96
N ASP A 82 27.50 -10.56 14.40
CA ASP A 82 28.82 -9.97 14.65
C ASP A 82 29.19 -8.84 13.67
N GLY A 83 28.27 -8.42 12.80
CA GLY A 83 28.47 -7.39 11.78
C GLY A 83 29.19 -7.87 10.50
N GLU A 84 29.70 -9.10 10.49
CA GLU A 84 30.46 -9.63 9.37
C GLU A 84 29.60 -10.10 8.20
N ARG A 85 30.22 -10.17 7.01
CA ARG A 85 29.60 -10.74 5.82
C ARG A 85 29.47 -12.26 5.95
N TYR A 86 28.34 -12.82 5.53
CA TYR A 86 28.21 -14.27 5.38
C TYR A 86 29.21 -14.83 4.36
N SER A 87 29.96 -15.86 4.77
CA SER A 87 30.93 -16.52 3.90
C SER A 87 30.25 -17.40 2.85
N TYR A 88 30.89 -17.62 1.69
CA TYR A 88 30.36 -18.56 0.69
C TYR A 88 30.21 -20.00 1.20
N GLY A 89 30.89 -20.38 2.28
CA GLY A 89 30.68 -21.68 2.93
C GLY A 89 29.32 -21.75 3.62
N GLN A 90 28.98 -20.73 4.43
CA GLN A 90 27.71 -20.65 5.15
C GLN A 90 26.51 -20.53 4.19
N LEU A 91 26.65 -19.75 3.11
CA LEU A 91 25.62 -19.66 2.06
C LEU A 91 25.41 -21.02 1.37
N ALA A 92 26.49 -21.74 1.07
CA ALA A 92 26.44 -23.04 0.41
C ALA A 92 25.80 -24.12 1.27
N GLU A 93 26.20 -24.19 2.55
CA GLU A 93 25.62 -25.09 3.55
C GLU A 93 24.11 -24.86 3.70
N ARG A 94 23.69 -23.61 3.89
CA ARG A 94 22.28 -23.27 4.14
C ARG A 94 21.38 -23.46 2.91
N ALA A 95 21.90 -23.23 1.71
CA ALA A 95 21.21 -23.49 0.45
C ALA A 95 21.39 -24.94 -0.04
N GLN A 96 22.10 -25.80 0.70
CA GLN A 96 22.37 -27.21 0.37
C GLN A 96 23.03 -27.41 -1.01
N VAL A 97 23.96 -26.52 -1.36
CA VAL A 97 24.71 -26.54 -2.63
C VAL A 97 26.22 -26.52 -2.41
N SER A 98 27.01 -26.66 -3.48
CA SER A 98 28.46 -26.53 -3.38
C SER A 98 28.89 -25.06 -3.25
N LYS A 99 29.98 -24.83 -2.50
CA LYS A 99 30.64 -23.51 -2.42
C LYS A 99 31.08 -22.98 -3.79
N ALA A 100 31.42 -23.87 -4.72
CA ALA A 100 31.73 -23.54 -6.10
C ALA A 100 30.50 -22.99 -6.86
N LEU A 101 29.30 -23.54 -6.63
CA LEU A 101 28.08 -22.99 -7.22
C LEU A 101 27.80 -21.59 -6.67
N ILE A 102 27.84 -21.38 -5.35
CA ILE A 102 27.68 -20.03 -4.76
C ILE A 102 28.67 -19.04 -5.37
N SER A 103 29.96 -19.41 -5.49
CA SER A 103 30.96 -18.55 -6.11
C SER A 103 30.63 -18.21 -7.58
N ALA A 104 30.06 -19.15 -8.34
CA ALA A 104 29.65 -18.94 -9.72
C ALA A 104 28.38 -18.07 -9.86
N LEU A 105 27.48 -18.08 -8.86
CA LEU A 105 26.34 -17.16 -8.79
C LEU A 105 26.83 -15.72 -8.55
N PHE A 106 27.71 -15.53 -7.57
CA PHE A 106 28.29 -14.22 -7.26
C PHE A 106 29.20 -13.66 -8.37
N SER A 107 29.69 -14.48 -9.29
CA SER A 107 30.46 -14.04 -10.47
C SER A 107 29.61 -13.92 -11.75
N GLY A 108 28.30 -14.15 -11.68
CA GLY A 108 27.40 -14.14 -12.85
C GLY A 108 27.65 -15.28 -13.85
N ALA A 109 28.51 -16.25 -13.53
CA ALA A 109 28.84 -17.38 -14.42
C ALA A 109 27.72 -18.43 -14.48
N ARG A 110 26.77 -18.40 -13.53
CA ARG A 110 25.57 -19.25 -13.50
C ARG A 110 24.40 -18.48 -12.89
N ASN A 111 23.20 -18.84 -13.33
CA ASN A 111 21.94 -18.46 -12.67
C ASN A 111 21.49 -19.56 -11.68
N PRO A 112 20.81 -19.22 -10.58
CA PRO A 112 20.28 -20.19 -9.64
C PRO A 112 19.04 -20.87 -10.23
N GLY A 113 18.85 -22.16 -9.92
CA GLY A 113 17.55 -22.79 -10.07
C GLY A 113 16.57 -22.26 -9.00
N VAL A 114 15.26 -22.36 -9.24
CA VAL A 114 14.20 -21.82 -8.37
C VAL A 114 14.38 -22.21 -6.89
N SER A 115 14.72 -23.48 -6.62
CA SER A 115 14.98 -23.97 -5.26
C SER A 115 16.18 -23.28 -4.58
N VAL A 116 17.26 -23.02 -5.32
CA VAL A 116 18.46 -22.35 -4.81
C VAL A 116 18.20 -20.86 -4.58
N ALA A 117 17.43 -20.21 -5.48
CA ALA A 117 17.00 -18.83 -5.30
C ALA A 117 16.15 -18.68 -4.03
N GLY A 118 15.11 -19.51 -3.87
CA GLY A 118 14.25 -19.51 -2.69
C GLY A 118 15.03 -19.79 -1.39
N ALA A 119 15.93 -20.78 -1.37
CA ALA A 119 16.73 -21.08 -0.19
C ALA A 119 17.68 -19.95 0.23
N LEU A 120 18.16 -19.14 -0.72
CA LEU A 120 18.94 -17.92 -0.45
C LEU A 120 18.05 -16.76 0.01
N GLU A 121 16.87 -16.57 -0.60
CA GLU A 121 15.88 -15.57 -0.21
C GLU A 121 15.38 -15.80 1.24
N ASP A 122 15.03 -17.04 1.58
CA ASP A 122 14.66 -17.48 2.93
C ASP A 122 15.79 -17.24 3.94
N PHE A 123 17.03 -17.52 3.55
CA PHE A 123 18.20 -17.31 4.42
C PHE A 123 18.42 -15.83 4.74
N PHE A 124 18.34 -14.96 3.73
CA PHE A 124 18.46 -13.51 3.90
C PHE A 124 17.20 -12.84 4.48
N ARG A 125 16.12 -13.62 4.69
CA ARG A 125 14.80 -13.16 5.14
C ARG A 125 14.27 -12.01 4.29
N VAL A 126 14.31 -12.19 2.97
CA VAL A 126 13.74 -11.24 2.00
C VAL A 126 12.48 -11.80 1.34
N GLU A 127 11.72 -10.92 0.71
CA GLU A 127 10.48 -11.27 0.03
C GLU A 127 10.71 -12.35 -1.05
N PRO A 128 9.82 -13.36 -1.17
CA PRO A 128 9.94 -14.38 -2.20
C PRO A 128 9.98 -13.78 -3.61
N ARG A 129 10.93 -14.29 -4.41
CA ARG A 129 11.34 -13.86 -5.75
C ARG A 129 12.16 -12.56 -5.83
N PHE A 130 12.75 -12.07 -4.74
CA PHE A 130 13.68 -10.92 -4.74
C PHE A 130 14.82 -11.06 -5.78
N LEU A 131 15.35 -12.27 -5.99
CA LEU A 131 16.46 -12.55 -6.91
C LEU A 131 16.01 -12.77 -8.37
N THR A 132 14.70 -12.89 -8.63
CA THR A 132 14.15 -13.32 -9.93
C THR A 132 13.07 -12.40 -10.52
N LEU A 133 12.44 -11.54 -9.71
CA LEU A 133 11.53 -10.49 -10.19
C LEU A 133 12.31 -9.29 -10.72
N SER A 134 11.77 -8.67 -11.77
CA SER A 134 12.26 -7.39 -12.27
C SER A 134 12.09 -6.27 -11.23
N GLY A 135 13.00 -5.30 -11.24
CA GLY A 135 13.06 -4.16 -10.34
C GLY A 135 11.75 -3.38 -10.32
N ARG A 136 11.13 -3.13 -11.48
CA ARG A 136 9.81 -2.47 -11.57
C ARG A 136 8.75 -3.14 -10.69
N ARG A 137 8.73 -4.48 -10.63
CA ARG A 137 7.75 -5.26 -9.87
C ARG A 137 8.11 -5.42 -8.40
N VAL A 138 9.41 -5.59 -8.09
CA VAL A 138 9.89 -5.56 -6.70
C VAL A 138 9.56 -4.20 -6.08
N LEU A 139 9.75 -3.10 -6.81
CA LEU A 139 9.38 -1.76 -6.39
C LEU A 139 7.86 -1.59 -6.22
N ALA A 140 7.04 -1.95 -7.22
CA ALA A 140 5.58 -1.85 -7.12
C ALA A 140 5.02 -2.63 -5.90
N ARG A 141 5.57 -3.83 -5.64
CA ARG A 141 5.21 -4.65 -4.46
C ARG A 141 5.62 -3.98 -3.14
N ALA A 142 6.80 -3.34 -3.08
CA ALA A 142 7.27 -2.62 -1.90
C ALA A 142 6.53 -1.30 -1.65
N LEU A 143 6.03 -0.65 -2.71
CA LEU A 143 5.22 0.58 -2.62
C LEU A 143 3.75 0.31 -2.26
N LYS A 144 3.20 -0.88 -2.55
CA LYS A 144 1.77 -1.17 -2.28
C LYS A 144 1.35 -1.00 -0.81
N PRO A 145 2.13 -1.41 0.22
CA PRO A 145 1.81 -1.13 1.62
C PRO A 145 1.85 0.36 1.98
N ILE A 146 2.69 1.15 1.30
CA ILE A 146 2.79 2.60 1.48
C ILE A 146 1.53 3.27 0.93
N GLU A 147 1.13 2.93 -0.30
CA GLU A 147 -0.15 3.36 -0.89
C GLU A 147 -1.34 3.03 0.04
N GLN A 148 -1.44 1.79 0.53
CA GLN A 148 -2.50 1.36 1.45
C GLN A 148 -2.51 2.17 2.76
N SER A 149 -1.34 2.50 3.27
CA SER A 149 -1.20 3.35 4.47
C SER A 149 -1.64 4.79 4.17
N LEU A 150 -1.25 5.35 3.03
CA LEU A 150 -1.68 6.67 2.57
C LEU A 150 -3.19 6.77 2.31
N VAL A 151 -3.82 5.72 1.75
CA VAL A 151 -5.29 5.62 1.63
C VAL A 151 -5.96 5.58 3.00
N THR A 152 -5.40 4.81 3.94
CA THR A 152 -5.92 4.76 5.32
C THR A 152 -5.83 6.13 5.99
N LEU A 153 -4.70 6.83 5.79
CA LEU A 153 -4.49 8.19 6.27
C LEU A 153 -5.43 9.21 5.63
N SER A 154 -5.68 9.17 4.32
CA SER A 154 -6.58 10.13 3.67
C SER A 154 -8.03 9.92 4.10
N LEU A 155 -8.48 8.67 4.29
CA LEU A 155 -9.80 8.35 4.84
C LEU A 155 -9.96 8.80 6.30
N LEU A 156 -8.97 8.52 7.15
CA LEU A 156 -8.97 8.99 8.53
C LEU A 156 -8.93 10.52 8.58
N ARG A 157 -8.12 11.16 7.73
CA ARG A 157 -8.08 12.63 7.63
C ARG A 157 -9.38 13.22 7.10
N ALA A 158 -10.12 12.58 6.19
CA ALA A 158 -11.43 13.07 5.76
C ALA A 158 -12.47 12.99 6.90
N ALA A 159 -12.46 11.89 7.65
CA ALA A 159 -13.31 11.71 8.83
C ALA A 159 -12.94 12.69 9.97
N ASP A 160 -11.65 12.89 10.22
CA ASP A 160 -11.18 13.83 11.23
C ASP A 160 -11.28 15.28 10.76
N VAL A 161 -11.06 15.66 9.51
CA VAL A 161 -11.31 17.04 9.03
C VAL A 161 -12.78 17.41 9.20
N SER A 162 -13.71 16.47 8.99
CA SER A 162 -15.14 16.65 9.32
C SER A 162 -15.40 16.90 10.81
N ARG A 163 -14.47 16.51 11.70
CA ARG A 163 -14.53 16.59 13.17
C ARG A 163 -13.56 17.63 13.77
N TRP A 164 -12.60 18.12 12.98
CA TRP A 164 -11.43 18.96 13.31
C TRP A 164 -11.51 20.33 12.63
N ALA A 165 -12.39 20.52 11.65
CA ALA A 165 -12.90 21.83 11.24
C ALA A 165 -13.50 22.64 12.41
N LEU A 166 -13.73 21.99 13.57
CA LEU A 166 -14.12 22.61 14.84
C LEU A 166 -12.96 22.82 15.85
N ARG A 167 -11.78 22.21 15.67
CA ARG A 167 -10.69 22.17 16.68
C ARG A 167 -9.30 21.92 16.05
N SER A 168 -8.58 22.99 15.68
CA SER A 168 -7.22 22.90 15.13
C SER A 168 -6.10 22.79 16.18
N GLY A 169 -4.99 22.10 15.85
CA GLY A 169 -3.64 22.49 16.30
C GLY A 169 -2.63 21.40 16.76
N ALA A 170 -1.56 21.21 15.95
CA ALA A 170 -0.17 20.79 16.30
C ALA A 170 0.12 19.43 17.04
N ALA A 171 1.28 18.77 16.91
CA ALA A 171 2.36 18.73 15.91
C ALA A 171 3.34 17.53 16.15
N THR A 172 3.97 17.01 15.07
CA THR A 172 5.32 16.36 14.90
C THR A 172 6.16 15.87 16.09
N ARG A 173 7.10 14.91 15.97
CA ARG A 173 7.63 14.01 14.88
C ARG A 173 8.09 12.70 15.61
N ASP A 174 8.69 11.65 15.03
CA ASP A 174 9.24 11.45 13.69
C ASP A 174 8.39 10.48 12.83
N ASP A 175 8.99 9.66 11.94
CA ASP A 175 8.37 8.76 10.95
C ASP A 175 6.97 9.20 10.49
N LYS A 176 6.91 10.15 9.55
CA LYS A 176 5.64 10.86 9.25
C LYS A 176 4.49 9.92 8.90
N LEU A 177 4.69 8.92 8.05
CA LEU A 177 3.64 7.97 7.68
C LEU A 177 3.25 7.04 8.83
N GLY A 178 4.23 6.42 9.50
CA GLY A 178 3.99 5.50 10.61
C GLY A 178 3.33 6.19 11.80
N ARG A 179 3.83 7.36 12.17
CA ARG A 179 3.33 8.15 13.28
C ARG A 179 2.02 8.86 12.93
N ALA A 180 1.79 9.34 11.70
CA ALA A 180 0.47 9.84 11.29
C ALA A 180 -0.59 8.73 11.36
N LEU A 181 -0.23 7.49 11.04
CA LEU A 181 -1.15 6.36 11.10
C LEU A 181 -1.46 6.02 12.56
N GLN A 182 -0.44 5.99 13.42
CA GLN A 182 -0.60 5.81 14.87
C GLN A 182 -1.38 6.97 15.52
N GLU A 183 -1.14 8.22 15.14
CA GLU A 183 -1.84 9.42 15.64
C GLU A 183 -3.30 9.42 15.20
N ALA A 184 -3.59 9.10 13.94
CA ALA A 184 -4.96 9.02 13.44
C ALA A 184 -5.73 7.86 14.11
N ILE A 185 -5.12 6.68 14.22
CA ILE A 185 -5.70 5.55 14.96
C ILE A 185 -5.92 5.93 16.43
N ALA A 186 -4.92 6.48 17.12
CA ALA A 186 -5.04 6.91 18.51
C ALA A 186 -6.08 8.04 18.69
N GLY A 187 -6.23 8.96 17.73
CA GLY A 187 -7.25 10.00 17.70
C GLY A 187 -8.66 9.43 17.61
N THR A 188 -8.87 8.40 16.78
CA THR A 188 -10.16 7.69 16.71
C THR A 188 -10.48 6.90 17.99
N LEU A 189 -9.46 6.32 18.65
CA LEU A 189 -9.63 5.47 19.83
C LEU A 189 -9.66 6.23 21.17
N SER A 190 -9.02 7.40 21.27
CA SER A 190 -8.95 8.19 22.52
C SER A 190 -10.17 9.07 22.79
N ALA A 191 -11.14 9.09 21.87
CA ALA A 191 -12.41 9.79 22.07
C ALA A 191 -13.33 8.95 22.97
N PRO A 192 -13.65 9.38 24.22
CA PRO A 192 -14.64 8.70 25.02
C PRO A 192 -16.00 8.79 24.32
N GLY A 193 -16.60 7.63 24.04
CA GLY A 193 -17.92 7.53 23.44
C GLY A 193 -19.02 8.01 24.38
N THR A 194 -19.23 9.31 24.47
CA THR A 194 -20.42 9.89 25.11
C THR A 194 -21.60 9.76 24.15
N LEU A 195 -22.28 8.62 24.21
CA LEU A 195 -23.64 8.50 23.69
C LEU A 195 -24.52 9.52 24.43
N PRO A 196 -25.25 10.43 23.73
CA PRO A 196 -26.33 11.15 24.36
C PRO A 196 -27.40 10.13 24.80
N ALA A 197 -27.75 10.15 26.08
CA ALA A 197 -28.81 9.28 26.59
C ALA A 197 -30.15 9.66 25.95
N PRO A 198 -31.00 8.68 25.57
CA PRO A 198 -32.33 8.97 25.05
C PRO A 198 -33.26 9.36 26.21
N GLU A 199 -33.35 10.65 26.51
CA GLU A 199 -34.46 11.15 27.34
C GLU A 199 -35.80 10.92 26.63
N ALA A 200 -36.75 10.40 27.38
CA ALA A 200 -37.95 9.77 26.83
C ALA A 200 -38.95 10.80 26.27
N LEU A 201 -39.60 10.45 25.15
CA LEU A 201 -40.79 11.14 24.69
C LEU A 201 -41.86 11.13 25.80
N SER A 202 -42.31 12.32 26.21
CA SER A 202 -43.53 12.50 26.99
C SER A 202 -44.46 13.48 26.28
N ALA A 203 -45.43 12.91 25.55
CA ALA A 203 -46.81 13.35 25.29
C ALA A 203 -47.14 14.80 24.83
N PRO A 204 -48.24 15.01 24.08
CA PRO A 204 -48.43 16.20 23.26
C PRO A 204 -49.21 17.34 23.93
N GLY A 205 -48.95 18.58 23.50
CA GLY A 205 -49.74 19.77 23.78
C GLY A 205 -50.22 20.45 22.49
N THR A 206 -51.47 20.90 22.47
CA THR A 206 -52.18 21.45 21.30
C THR A 206 -52.03 22.97 21.14
N LEU A 207 -52.07 23.47 19.88
CA LEU A 207 -53.01 24.52 19.37
C LEU A 207 -52.50 25.30 18.11
N SER A 208 -53.35 25.30 17.07
CA SER A 208 -53.68 26.39 16.10
C SER A 208 -52.62 27.21 15.33
N VAL A 209 -52.45 26.94 14.01
CA VAL A 209 -53.10 27.62 12.83
C VAL A 209 -53.37 29.15 12.94
N PRO A 210 -53.22 30.04 11.89
CA PRO A 210 -53.24 29.82 10.41
C PRO A 210 -52.23 30.59 9.51
N GLY A 211 -52.22 30.29 8.19
CA GLY A 211 -52.27 31.34 7.14
C GLY A 211 -51.31 31.25 5.93
N GLU A 212 -51.87 31.01 4.73
CA GLU A 212 -51.37 31.36 3.37
C GLU A 212 -49.97 30.88 2.89
N ARG A 213 -49.71 30.50 1.64
CA ARG A 213 -50.45 30.46 0.34
C ARG A 213 -49.72 29.43 -0.58
N PRO A 214 -50.32 28.81 -1.62
CA PRO A 214 -49.66 27.72 -2.37
C PRO A 214 -48.81 28.15 -3.60
N ASP A 215 -47.77 27.34 -3.88
CA ASP A 215 -47.11 27.07 -5.18
C ASP A 215 -46.34 28.22 -5.90
N PRO A 216 -45.28 27.95 -6.72
CA PRO A 216 -45.09 26.74 -7.54
C PRO A 216 -43.71 26.05 -7.59
N GLU A 217 -43.75 24.79 -8.02
CA GLU A 217 -42.78 24.04 -8.85
C GLU A 217 -41.31 24.53 -8.86
N GLY A 218 -40.53 24.09 -7.86
CA GLY A 218 -39.07 24.14 -7.91
C GLY A 218 -38.48 22.93 -8.66
N GLN A 219 -37.55 23.19 -9.58
CA GLN A 219 -36.80 22.17 -10.34
C GLN A 219 -36.13 21.12 -9.43
N PRO A 220 -35.99 19.85 -9.87
CA PRO A 220 -35.22 18.85 -9.14
C PRO A 220 -33.75 19.25 -9.10
N ASP A 221 -33.19 19.30 -7.89
CA ASP A 221 -31.78 19.62 -7.66
C ASP A 221 -30.86 18.59 -8.36
N PRO A 222 -29.93 19.03 -9.23
CA PRO A 222 -29.06 18.10 -9.96
C PRO A 222 -28.17 17.28 -9.02
N GLU A 223 -27.72 17.88 -7.92
CA GLU A 223 -26.88 17.21 -6.89
C GLU A 223 -27.65 16.09 -6.16
N GLY A 224 -28.96 16.25 -5.95
CA GLY A 224 -29.81 15.22 -5.37
C GLY A 224 -29.97 14.00 -6.29
N GLN A 225 -30.03 14.24 -7.59
CA GLN A 225 -30.13 13.18 -8.60
C GLN A 225 -28.83 12.36 -8.69
N GLU A 226 -27.67 13.03 -8.70
CA GLU A 226 -26.36 12.36 -8.73
C GLU A 226 -26.11 11.49 -7.49
N LEU A 227 -26.50 11.95 -6.29
CA LEU A 227 -26.41 11.16 -5.05
C LEU A 227 -27.29 9.89 -5.08
N ILE A 228 -28.48 9.98 -5.68
CA ILE A 228 -29.36 8.82 -5.88
C ILE A 228 -28.73 7.82 -6.87
N ASP A 229 -28.17 8.31 -7.97
CA ASP A 229 -27.54 7.46 -8.98
C ASP A 229 -26.25 6.79 -8.49
N LEU A 230 -25.40 7.51 -7.74
CA LEU A 230 -24.23 6.93 -7.05
C LEU A 230 -24.65 5.83 -6.05
N THR A 231 -25.70 6.09 -5.25
CA THR A 231 -26.24 5.10 -4.30
C THR A 231 -26.76 3.85 -5.02
N ASN A 232 -27.43 4.02 -6.17
CA ASN A 232 -27.90 2.92 -7.00
C ASN A 232 -26.75 2.13 -7.66
N GLN A 233 -25.68 2.81 -8.11
CA GLN A 233 -24.49 2.17 -8.65
C GLN A 233 -23.75 1.33 -7.59
N ILE A 234 -23.56 1.84 -6.37
CA ILE A 234 -22.95 1.09 -5.27
C ILE A 234 -23.76 -0.18 -4.97
N ARG A 235 -25.09 -0.06 -4.81
CA ARG A 235 -25.98 -1.21 -4.59
C ARG A 235 -25.94 -2.22 -5.74
N ALA A 236 -25.76 -1.78 -6.98
CA ALA A 236 -25.59 -2.66 -8.14
C ALA A 236 -24.24 -3.39 -8.14
N LEU A 237 -23.16 -2.73 -7.70
CA LEU A 237 -21.83 -3.32 -7.55
C LEU A 237 -21.79 -4.36 -6.42
N GLU A 238 -22.43 -4.09 -5.28
CA GLU A 238 -22.57 -5.09 -4.20
C GLU A 238 -23.31 -6.34 -4.67
N LYS A 239 -24.41 -6.17 -5.44
CA LYS A 239 -25.18 -7.29 -6.01
C LYS A 239 -24.38 -8.08 -7.06
N LYS A 240 -23.47 -7.44 -7.80
CA LYS A 240 -22.49 -8.13 -8.67
C LYS A 240 -21.43 -8.88 -7.84
N LYS A 241 -20.84 -8.25 -6.82
CA LYS A 241 -19.85 -8.85 -5.91
C LYS A 241 -20.40 -10.10 -5.21
N ALA A 242 -21.64 -10.04 -4.71
CA ALA A 242 -22.33 -11.18 -4.12
C ALA A 242 -22.49 -12.34 -5.13
N ARG A 243 -22.91 -12.06 -6.38
CA ARG A 243 -23.02 -13.09 -7.43
C ARG A 243 -21.67 -13.74 -7.77
N VAL A 244 -20.59 -12.96 -7.83
CA VAL A 244 -19.23 -13.49 -8.07
C VAL A 244 -18.78 -14.38 -6.91
N LEU A 245 -18.98 -13.95 -5.66
CA LEU A 245 -18.65 -14.74 -4.47
C LEU A 245 -19.44 -16.07 -4.42
N THR A 246 -20.74 -16.05 -4.74
CA THR A 246 -21.53 -17.29 -4.86
C THR A 246 -21.02 -18.22 -5.97
N ARG A 247 -20.51 -17.67 -7.08
CA ARG A 247 -19.93 -18.46 -8.18
C ARG A 247 -18.59 -19.10 -7.79
N ILE A 248 -17.74 -18.36 -7.09
CA ILE A 248 -16.46 -18.87 -6.54
C ILE A 248 -16.74 -19.97 -5.50
N ARG A 249 -17.73 -19.76 -4.62
CA ARG A 249 -18.17 -20.75 -3.62
C ARG A 249 -18.87 -21.98 -4.22
N GLY A 250 -19.33 -21.91 -5.48
CA GLY A 250 -19.84 -23.06 -6.23
C GLY A 250 -18.77 -23.84 -7.01
N LEU A 251 -17.61 -23.21 -7.26
CA LEU A 251 -16.43 -23.86 -7.87
C LEU A 251 -15.53 -24.53 -6.82
N LEU A 252 -15.56 -24.03 -5.58
CA LEU A 252 -15.06 -24.71 -4.39
C LEU A 252 -16.20 -25.52 -3.77
N GLY A 253 -16.43 -26.72 -4.33
CA GLY A 253 -17.34 -27.72 -3.74
C GLY A 253 -16.94 -28.12 -2.30
N PRO A 254 -17.86 -28.76 -1.55
CA PRO A 254 -17.73 -29.00 -0.11
C PRO A 254 -16.53 -29.88 0.27
#